data_AF-A0A318R6L8-F1
#
_entry.id   AF-A0A318R6L8-F1
#
_cell.length_a   1.000
_cell.length_b   1.000
_cell.length_c   1.000
_cell.angle_alpha   90.00
_cell.angle_beta   90.00
_cell.angle_gamma   90.00
#
_symmetry.space_group_name_H-M   'P 1'
#
loop_
_entity.id
_entity.type
_entity.pdbx_description
1 polymer ?
#
loop_
_entity_poly.entity_id
_entity_poly.type
_entity_poly.pdbx_seq_one_letter_code
_entity_poly.pdbx_strand_id
1 'polypeptide(L)'
;MNKNKGKFDHLIKNLERISSQNSIFNYKSGQRAFLSLGKGNLREWLDKLLPNTRLILEPKIIGLSIGIQYIDGYINKAINKRSEDITEKVMTLESVPKNIAIKKRLELRGVLYEPENSSNKNKKMGNKWLHQSLAMKKALNFCAFQIFHCNINHFQALQELKNLNFEVPHTQFTNYISDIEIFRQCWKDGKIFKSYPTNGIVLKINSRKLQKRLGENNLSSHWAYAIN
;
A
#
# COMPACT_ATOMS: atom_id res chain seq x y z
N MET A 1 -14.29 -27.69 -15.70
CA MET A 1 -14.01 -27.76 -14.24
C MET A 1 -13.29 -26.50 -13.79
N ASN A 2 -13.90 -25.74 -12.88
CA ASN A 2 -13.49 -24.37 -12.53
C ASN A 2 -12.25 -24.37 -11.61
N LYS A 3 -11.04 -24.17 -12.17
CA LYS A 3 -9.77 -24.09 -11.41
C LYS A 3 -9.72 -22.97 -10.35
N ASN A 4 -10.74 -22.12 -10.27
CA ASN A 4 -10.82 -20.98 -9.35
C ASN A 4 -11.76 -21.18 -8.16
N LYS A 5 -12.40 -22.35 -8.00
CA LYS A 5 -13.29 -22.59 -6.85
C LYS A 5 -12.45 -22.63 -5.57
N GLY A 6 -12.58 -21.60 -4.74
CA GLY A 6 -11.92 -21.51 -3.44
C GLY A 6 -10.64 -20.67 -3.37
N LYS A 7 -10.11 -20.16 -4.49
CA LYS A 7 -8.82 -19.44 -4.51
C LYS A 7 -8.79 -18.22 -3.59
N PHE A 8 -9.94 -17.55 -3.41
CA PHE A 8 -10.05 -16.31 -2.65
C PHE A 8 -10.89 -16.46 -1.36
N ASP A 9 -11.24 -17.68 -0.98
CA ASP A 9 -12.11 -17.93 0.18
C ASP A 9 -11.47 -17.42 1.47
N HIS A 10 -10.14 -17.55 1.58
CA HIS A 10 -9.38 -17.03 2.70
C HIS A 10 -9.54 -15.52 2.84
N LEU A 11 -9.33 -14.73 1.78
CA LEU A 11 -9.58 -13.29 1.81
C LEU A 11 -11.05 -13.00 2.11
N ILE A 12 -11.97 -13.61 1.36
CA ILE A 12 -13.42 -13.36 1.43
C ILE A 12 -13.99 -13.62 2.83
N LYS A 13 -13.48 -14.61 3.55
CA LYS A 13 -13.86 -14.94 4.93
C LYS A 13 -13.31 -13.93 5.93
N ASN A 14 -12.17 -13.31 5.64
CA ASN A 14 -11.49 -12.37 6.53
C ASN A 14 -11.79 -10.89 6.25
N LEU A 15 -12.55 -10.57 5.21
CA LEU A 15 -13.09 -9.23 4.98
C LEU A 15 -14.17 -8.92 6.02
N GLU A 16 -14.05 -7.78 6.70
CA GLU A 16 -15.03 -7.27 7.63
C GLU A 16 -16.30 -6.84 6.87
N ARG A 17 -17.47 -7.10 7.45
CA ARG A 17 -18.73 -6.57 6.93
C ARG A 17 -18.80 -5.09 7.28
N ILE A 18 -18.68 -4.23 6.27
CA ILE A 18 -18.80 -2.78 6.42
C ILE A 18 -20.10 -2.29 5.81
N SER A 19 -20.80 -1.39 6.51
CA SER A 19 -21.95 -0.68 5.94
C SER A 19 -21.49 0.23 4.81
N SER A 20 -22.42 0.64 3.95
CA SER A 20 -22.14 1.63 2.90
C SER A 20 -21.50 2.88 3.48
N GLN A 21 -21.97 3.34 4.65
CA GLN A 21 -21.52 4.52 5.40
C GLN A 21 -20.10 4.40 5.96
N ASN A 22 -19.64 3.19 6.30
CA ASN A 22 -18.32 2.94 6.90
C ASN A 22 -17.19 2.75 5.88
N SER A 23 -17.43 3.11 4.62
CA SER A 23 -16.38 3.11 3.59
C SER A 23 -15.28 4.12 3.94
N ILE A 24 -14.01 3.76 3.72
CA ILE A 24 -12.89 4.70 3.92
C ILE A 24 -13.00 5.94 3.01
N PHE A 25 -13.82 5.86 1.95
CA PHE A 25 -14.04 6.90 0.95
C PHE A 25 -15.16 7.91 1.32
N ASN A 26 -15.91 7.67 2.40
CA ASN A 26 -17.06 8.51 2.78
C ASN A 26 -16.74 9.63 3.78
N TYR A 27 -15.56 9.61 4.39
CA TYR A 27 -15.17 10.69 5.29
C TYR A 27 -14.87 11.96 4.49
N LYS A 28 -15.43 13.10 4.91
CA LYS A 28 -15.29 14.43 4.27
C LYS A 28 -13.84 14.83 3.92
N SER A 29 -12.83 14.19 4.50
CA SER A 29 -11.42 14.49 4.27
C SER A 29 -10.57 13.37 3.69
N GLY A 30 -11.10 12.14 3.50
CA GLY A 30 -10.31 10.96 3.06
C GLY A 30 -9.06 10.67 3.90
N GLN A 31 -8.87 11.37 5.02
CA GLN A 31 -7.66 11.32 5.85
C GLN A 31 -7.43 9.92 6.41
N ARG A 32 -8.51 9.18 6.70
CA ARG A 32 -8.42 7.78 7.18
C ARG A 32 -7.87 6.82 6.11
N ALA A 33 -8.11 7.08 4.83
CA ALA A 33 -7.55 6.27 3.76
C ALA A 33 -6.06 6.56 3.55
N PHE A 34 -5.58 7.77 3.88
CA PHE A 34 -4.22 8.22 3.57
C PHE A 34 -3.40 8.65 4.78
N LEU A 35 -3.39 7.84 5.83
CA LEU A 35 -2.50 8.05 6.96
C LEU A 35 -1.04 8.09 6.52
N SER A 36 -0.29 8.95 7.20
CA SER A 36 1.15 9.08 7.06
C SER A 36 1.87 7.98 7.85
N LEU A 37 3.11 7.72 7.48
CA LEU A 37 3.98 6.84 8.25
C LEU A 37 4.46 7.56 9.51
N GLY A 38 4.72 6.81 10.59
CA GLY A 38 5.44 7.34 11.75
C GLY A 38 6.77 7.96 11.33
N LYS A 39 7.10 9.10 11.94
CA LYS A 39 8.35 9.85 11.76
C LYS A 39 8.82 10.36 13.12
N GLY A 40 10.13 10.53 13.30
CA GLY A 40 10.72 11.01 14.55
C GLY A 40 11.90 10.14 14.98
N ASN A 41 11.88 9.66 16.21
CA ASN A 41 12.90 8.78 16.77
C ASN A 41 12.57 7.30 16.47
N LEU A 42 13.38 6.67 15.62
CA LEU A 42 13.23 5.25 15.27
C LEU A 42 13.32 4.35 16.51
N ARG A 43 14.21 4.66 17.46
CA ARG A 43 14.44 3.84 18.65
C ARG A 43 13.22 3.81 19.54
N GLU A 44 12.60 4.97 19.80
CA GLU A 44 11.34 5.05 20.56
C GLU A 44 10.19 4.29 19.89
N TRP A 45 10.16 4.21 18.56
CA TRP A 45 9.16 3.39 17.87
C TRP A 45 9.41 1.89 18.06
N LEU A 46 10.67 1.47 17.98
CA LEU A 46 11.09 0.09 18.13
C LEU A 46 10.94 -0.41 19.57
N ASP A 47 11.21 0.44 20.56
CA ASP A 47 11.09 0.11 21.99
C ASP A 47 9.63 -0.19 22.41
N LYS A 48 8.64 0.22 21.60
CA LYS A 48 7.22 -0.11 21.82
C LYS A 48 6.85 -1.52 21.33
N LEU A 49 7.75 -2.19 20.62
CA LEU A 49 7.49 -3.50 20.02
C LEU A 49 7.86 -4.62 20.99
N LEU A 50 7.13 -5.73 20.91
CA LEU A 50 7.47 -6.93 21.67
C LEU A 50 8.76 -7.56 21.12
N PRO A 51 9.57 -8.23 21.96
CA PRO A 51 10.68 -9.04 21.49
C PRO A 51 10.23 -10.00 20.39
N ASN A 52 10.99 -10.10 19.29
CA ASN A 52 10.68 -10.92 18.11
C ASN A 52 9.44 -10.50 17.32
N THR A 53 8.97 -9.25 17.45
CA THR A 53 7.92 -8.73 16.56
C THR A 53 8.40 -8.79 15.11
N ARG A 54 7.77 -9.65 14.29
CA ARG A 54 8.11 -9.77 12.87
C ARG A 54 7.78 -8.47 12.13
N LEU A 55 8.84 -7.84 11.63
CA LEU A 55 8.80 -6.67 10.77
C LEU A 55 8.88 -7.07 9.30
N ILE A 56 8.18 -6.30 8.48
CA ILE A 56 8.24 -6.33 7.03
C ILE A 56 8.88 -5.03 6.59
N LEU A 57 9.88 -5.14 5.71
CA LEU A 57 10.54 -4.01 5.09
C LEU A 57 10.11 -3.93 3.64
N GLU A 58 9.64 -2.75 3.24
CA GLU A 58 9.16 -2.46 1.89
C GLU A 58 9.83 -1.21 1.32
N PRO A 59 9.94 -1.08 -0.01
CA PRO A 59 10.35 0.16 -0.65
C PRO A 59 9.43 1.31 -0.24
N LYS A 60 10.01 2.43 0.18
CA LYS A 60 9.27 3.70 0.28
C LYS A 60 9.22 4.35 -1.09
N ILE A 61 8.28 3.87 -1.90
CA ILE A 61 8.11 4.26 -3.30
C ILE A 61 7.71 5.74 -3.37
N ILE A 62 8.46 6.51 -4.16
CA ILE A 62 8.15 7.89 -4.50
C ILE A 62 7.02 7.86 -5.52
N GLY A 63 5.83 8.29 -5.12
CA GLY A 63 4.67 8.23 -5.99
C GLY A 63 3.43 8.91 -5.43
N LEU A 64 2.34 8.84 -6.21
CA LEU A 64 1.03 9.34 -5.85
C LEU A 64 0.22 8.23 -5.16
N SER A 65 -0.04 8.37 -3.86
CA SER A 65 -0.88 7.40 -3.16
C SER A 65 -2.34 7.55 -3.58
N ILE A 66 -2.96 6.43 -3.93
CA ILE A 66 -4.36 6.33 -4.32
C ILE A 66 -5.06 5.20 -3.56
N GLY A 67 -6.35 5.34 -3.38
CA GLY A 67 -7.24 4.32 -2.84
C GLY A 67 -8.22 3.90 -3.93
N ILE A 68 -8.54 2.60 -4.00
CA ILE A 68 -9.48 2.05 -4.97
C ILE A 68 -10.51 1.20 -4.24
N GLN A 69 -11.79 1.40 -4.56
CA GLN A 69 -12.91 0.60 -4.13
C GLN A 69 -13.40 -0.25 -5.29
N TYR A 70 -13.49 -1.56 -5.06
CA TYR A 70 -14.17 -2.50 -5.92
C TYR A 70 -15.51 -2.91 -5.30
N ILE A 71 -16.54 -3.03 -6.13
CA ILE A 71 -17.85 -3.60 -5.79
C ILE A 71 -18.20 -4.62 -6.88
N ASP A 72 -18.59 -5.82 -6.47
CA ASP A 72 -18.93 -6.94 -7.36
C ASP A 72 -17.84 -7.30 -8.40
N GLY A 73 -16.60 -6.98 -8.04
CA GLY A 73 -15.41 -7.21 -8.85
C GLY A 73 -15.04 -6.05 -9.78
N TYR A 74 -15.80 -4.97 -9.82
CA TYR A 74 -15.54 -3.82 -10.69
C TYR A 74 -15.09 -2.60 -9.89
N ILE A 75 -14.24 -1.77 -10.49
CA ILE A 75 -13.87 -0.47 -9.90
C ILE A 75 -15.15 0.36 -9.76
N ASN A 76 -15.48 0.73 -8.52
CA ASN A 76 -16.60 1.61 -8.21
C ASN A 76 -16.14 3.06 -7.99
N LYS A 77 -15.00 3.24 -7.30
CA LYS A 77 -14.47 4.56 -6.96
C LYS A 77 -12.96 4.53 -6.75
N ALA A 78 -12.26 5.58 -7.15
CA ALA A 78 -10.88 5.82 -6.78
C ALA A 78 -10.66 7.27 -6.36
N ILE A 79 -9.88 7.47 -5.30
CA ILE A 79 -9.51 8.80 -4.79
C ILE A 79 -8.01 8.92 -4.59
N ASN A 80 -7.50 10.15 -4.60
CA ASN A 80 -6.14 10.45 -4.17
C ASN A 80 -6.09 10.96 -2.71
N LYS A 81 -4.89 11.25 -2.21
CA LYS A 81 -4.66 11.77 -0.85
C LYS A 81 -5.44 13.06 -0.52
N ARG A 82 -5.85 13.84 -1.52
CA ARG A 82 -6.66 15.07 -1.36
C ARG A 82 -8.17 14.80 -1.39
N SER A 83 -8.57 13.53 -1.44
CA SER A 83 -9.97 13.09 -1.59
C SER A 83 -10.62 13.50 -2.92
N GLU A 84 -9.80 13.88 -3.91
CA GLU A 84 -10.30 14.15 -5.25
C GLU A 84 -10.67 12.82 -5.92
N ASP A 85 -11.83 12.79 -6.58
CA ASP A 85 -12.24 11.66 -7.41
C ASP A 85 -11.35 11.57 -8.65
N ILE A 86 -10.71 10.42 -8.82
CA ILE A 86 -9.83 10.13 -9.95
C ILE A 86 -10.23 8.84 -10.66
N THR A 87 -11.48 8.37 -10.47
CA THR A 87 -11.99 7.09 -10.96
C THR A 87 -11.79 6.95 -12.47
N GLU A 88 -12.21 7.95 -13.26
CA GLU A 88 -12.03 7.94 -14.72
C GLU A 88 -10.58 7.81 -15.14
N LYS A 89 -9.67 8.52 -14.47
CA LYS A 89 -8.23 8.47 -14.78
C LYS A 89 -7.66 7.10 -14.43
N VAL A 90 -8.03 6.55 -13.28
CA VAL A 90 -7.60 5.21 -12.84
C VAL A 90 -8.11 4.12 -13.77
N MET A 91 -9.32 4.24 -14.32
CA MET A 91 -9.86 3.28 -15.30
C MET A 91 -9.08 3.25 -16.62
N THR A 92 -8.30 4.29 -16.93
CA THR A 92 -7.41 4.29 -18.12
C THR A 92 -6.08 3.59 -17.89
N LEU A 93 -5.71 3.29 -16.65
CA LEU A 93 -4.42 2.67 -16.34
C LEU A 93 -4.47 1.16 -16.57
N GLU A 94 -3.55 0.64 -17.38
CA GLU A 94 -3.41 -0.80 -17.63
C GLU A 94 -2.89 -1.56 -16.40
N SER A 95 -2.08 -0.91 -15.58
CA SER A 95 -1.50 -1.47 -14.36
C SER A 95 -2.52 -1.69 -13.22
N VAL A 96 -3.75 -1.21 -13.40
CA VAL A 96 -4.84 -1.38 -12.44
C VAL A 96 -5.84 -2.41 -13.00
N PRO A 97 -6.00 -3.59 -12.35
CA PRO A 97 -7.04 -4.55 -12.69
C PRO A 97 -8.42 -3.91 -12.71
N LYS A 98 -9.06 -3.84 -13.88
CA LYS A 98 -10.43 -3.28 -14.03
C LYS A 98 -11.51 -4.21 -13.49
N ASN A 99 -11.22 -5.50 -13.50
CA ASN A 99 -12.04 -6.54 -12.93
C ASN A 99 -11.21 -7.45 -12.01
N ILE A 100 -11.78 -7.81 -10.87
CA ILE A 100 -11.22 -8.78 -9.93
C ILE A 100 -12.25 -9.86 -9.61
N ALA A 101 -11.78 -11.05 -9.23
CA ALA A 101 -12.64 -12.19 -8.93
C ALA A 101 -13.49 -12.01 -7.65
N ILE A 102 -13.19 -11.03 -6.81
CA ILE A 102 -13.89 -10.78 -5.54
C ILE A 102 -15.24 -10.13 -5.80
N LYS A 103 -16.33 -10.87 -5.52
CA LYS A 103 -17.72 -10.39 -5.64
C LYS A 103 -18.26 -9.70 -4.38
N LYS A 104 -17.36 -9.27 -3.50
CA LYS A 104 -17.69 -8.44 -2.32
C LYS A 104 -17.06 -7.07 -2.50
N ARG A 105 -17.47 -6.11 -1.67
CA ARG A 105 -16.73 -4.86 -1.55
C ARG A 105 -15.29 -5.14 -1.11
N LEU A 106 -14.33 -4.60 -1.85
CA LEU A 106 -12.91 -4.62 -1.50
C LEU A 106 -12.37 -3.20 -1.61
N GLU A 107 -11.75 -2.70 -0.54
CA GLU A 107 -11.13 -1.39 -0.50
C GLU A 107 -9.62 -1.58 -0.30
N LEU A 108 -8.81 -0.96 -1.15
CA LEU A 108 -7.36 -1.11 -1.11
C LEU A 108 -6.64 0.22 -1.33
N ARG A 109 -5.37 0.24 -0.96
CA ARG A 109 -4.45 1.37 -1.16
C ARG A 109 -3.17 0.91 -1.83
N GLY A 110 -2.65 1.80 -2.66
CA GLY A 110 -1.36 1.65 -3.29
C GLY A 110 -0.72 2.99 -3.61
N VAL A 111 0.25 2.92 -4.51
CA VAL A 111 0.98 4.07 -5.02
C VAL A 111 1.13 3.94 -6.54
N LEU A 112 0.77 5.02 -7.24
CA LEU A 112 1.11 5.21 -8.64
C LEU A 112 2.53 5.77 -8.72
N TYR A 113 3.37 5.14 -9.53
CA TYR A 113 4.74 5.58 -9.71
C TYR A 113 5.18 5.43 -11.16
N GLU A 114 6.20 6.22 -11.52
CA GLU A 114 6.84 6.13 -12.83
C GLU A 114 7.98 5.11 -12.75
N PRO A 115 8.06 4.11 -13.66
CA PRO A 115 9.15 3.15 -13.68
C PRO A 115 10.51 3.84 -13.79
N GLU A 116 11.54 3.28 -13.16
CA GLU A 116 12.86 3.94 -13.07
C GLU A 116 13.51 4.18 -14.45
N ASN A 117 13.21 3.30 -15.41
CA ASN A 117 13.66 3.34 -16.81
C ASN A 117 12.91 4.35 -17.69
N SER A 118 11.96 5.10 -17.14
CA SER A 118 11.33 6.20 -17.87
C SER A 118 12.39 7.29 -18.10
N SER A 119 12.54 7.69 -19.36
CA SER A 119 13.51 8.68 -19.84
C SER A 119 13.26 10.12 -19.34
N ASN A 120 12.39 10.31 -18.34
CA ASN A 120 12.00 11.61 -17.83
C ASN A 120 13.02 12.17 -16.82
N LYS A 121 13.76 13.19 -17.28
CA LYS A 121 14.64 14.04 -16.46
C LYS A 121 13.89 14.89 -15.40
N ASN A 122 12.55 14.82 -15.37
CA ASN A 122 11.68 15.67 -14.53
C ASN A 122 11.36 15.08 -13.14
N LYS A 123 12.12 14.07 -12.67
CA LYS A 123 11.98 13.47 -11.31
C LYS A 123 11.94 14.51 -10.18
N LYS A 124 12.54 15.70 -10.37
CA LYS A 124 12.54 16.83 -9.41
C LYS A 124 11.15 17.44 -9.15
N MET A 125 10.18 17.26 -10.04
CA MET A 125 8.84 17.86 -9.93
C MET A 125 7.88 17.00 -9.08
N GLY A 126 8.32 15.81 -8.66
CA GLY A 126 7.66 14.96 -7.65
C GLY A 126 6.17 14.71 -7.94
N ASN A 127 5.33 14.93 -6.94
CA ASN A 127 3.89 14.67 -7.03
C ASN A 127 3.18 15.47 -8.13
N LYS A 128 3.61 16.72 -8.41
CA LYS A 128 2.98 17.55 -9.44
C LYS A 128 3.12 16.91 -10.82
N TRP A 129 4.27 16.30 -11.10
CA TRP A 129 4.50 15.57 -12.34
C TRP A 129 3.64 14.32 -12.45
N LEU A 130 3.45 13.58 -11.36
CA LEU A 130 2.61 12.39 -11.37
C LEU A 130 1.14 12.73 -11.59
N HIS A 131 0.65 13.83 -11.00
CA HIS A 131 -0.70 14.34 -11.29
C HIS A 131 -0.85 14.74 -12.77
N GLN A 132 0.15 15.40 -13.36
CA GLN A 132 0.15 15.73 -14.80
C GLN A 132 0.24 14.47 -15.66
N SER A 133 1.09 13.51 -15.30
CA SER A 133 1.27 12.25 -16.03
C SER A 133 0.00 11.43 -16.04
N LEU A 134 -0.72 11.39 -14.91
CA LEU A 134 -2.04 10.76 -14.81
C LEU A 134 -3.08 11.49 -15.69
N ALA A 135 -3.04 12.83 -15.76
CA ALA A 135 -3.91 13.60 -16.64
C ALA A 135 -3.58 13.39 -18.14
N MET A 136 -2.30 13.23 -18.46
CA MET A 136 -1.79 12.98 -19.81
C MET A 136 -1.86 11.50 -20.21
N LYS A 137 -2.42 10.62 -19.37
CA LYS A 137 -2.54 9.17 -19.59
C LYS A 137 -1.20 8.51 -19.92
N LYS A 138 -0.10 8.98 -19.32
CA LYS A 138 1.20 8.31 -19.42
C LYS A 138 1.16 6.96 -18.70
N ALA A 139 1.97 6.00 -19.16
CA ALA A 139 2.11 4.70 -18.52
C ALA A 139 2.66 4.87 -17.10
N LEU A 140 1.80 4.63 -16.11
CA LEU A 140 2.15 4.60 -14.69
C LEU A 140 1.93 3.18 -14.17
N ASN A 141 2.83 2.72 -13.31
CA ASN A 141 2.64 1.46 -12.59
C ASN A 141 1.85 1.72 -11.30
N PHE A 142 1.05 0.75 -10.89
CA PHE A 142 0.32 0.78 -9.64
C PHE A 142 0.77 -0.36 -8.74
N CYS A 143 1.42 -0.01 -7.63
CA CYS A 143 1.87 -0.96 -6.63
C CYS A 143 0.91 -0.92 -5.42
N ALA A 144 0.13 -1.99 -5.24
CA ALA A 144 -0.81 -2.16 -4.16
C ALA A 144 -0.11 -2.73 -2.92
N PHE A 145 -0.39 -2.17 -1.74
CA PHE A 145 0.30 -2.59 -0.51
C PHE A 145 -0.59 -2.71 0.71
N GLN A 146 -1.89 -2.42 0.63
CA GLN A 146 -2.79 -2.52 1.77
C GLN A 146 -4.21 -2.85 1.32
N ILE A 147 -4.84 -3.80 2.01
CA ILE A 147 -6.28 -4.06 1.96
C ILE A 147 -6.89 -3.51 3.24
N PHE A 148 -7.91 -2.66 3.12
CA PHE A 148 -8.66 -2.15 4.27
C PHE A 148 -9.68 -3.17 4.75
N HIS A 149 -10.13 -3.02 6.00
CA HIS A 149 -11.20 -3.82 6.56
C HIS A 149 -10.98 -5.34 6.45
N CYS A 150 -9.73 -5.78 6.63
CA CYS A 150 -9.38 -7.20 6.60
C CYS A 150 -8.72 -7.65 7.92
N ASN A 151 -8.94 -8.93 8.25
CA ASN A 151 -8.43 -9.60 9.45
C ASN A 151 -7.22 -10.51 9.19
N ILE A 152 -6.56 -10.34 8.04
CA ILE A 152 -5.34 -11.08 7.68
C ILE A 152 -4.09 -10.28 8.01
N ASN A 153 -2.96 -10.97 8.22
CA ASN A 153 -1.68 -10.30 8.44
C ASN A 153 -1.19 -9.58 7.16
N HIS A 154 -0.25 -8.66 7.33
CA HIS A 154 0.18 -7.79 6.24
C HIS A 154 0.77 -8.58 5.05
N PHE A 155 1.62 -9.57 5.33
CA PHE A 155 2.19 -10.40 4.28
C PHE A 155 1.12 -11.19 3.51
N GLN A 156 0.14 -11.77 4.21
CA GLN A 156 -0.99 -12.44 3.59
C GLN A 156 -1.77 -11.48 2.70
N ALA A 157 -2.02 -10.24 3.13
CA ALA A 157 -2.70 -9.25 2.31
C ALA A 157 -1.94 -8.96 1.00
N LEU A 158 -0.61 -8.90 1.03
CA LEU A 158 0.21 -8.77 -0.18
C LEU A 158 0.07 -9.99 -1.11
N GLN A 159 0.03 -11.21 -0.55
CA GLN A 159 -0.18 -12.41 -1.37
C GLN A 159 -1.57 -12.43 -2.02
N GLU A 160 -2.61 -12.00 -1.29
CA GLU A 160 -3.96 -11.87 -1.83
C GLU A 160 -4.03 -10.82 -2.94
N LEU A 161 -3.39 -9.66 -2.76
CA LEU A 161 -3.27 -8.63 -3.81
C LEU A 161 -2.56 -9.17 -5.06
N LYS A 162 -1.45 -9.89 -4.87
CA LYS A 162 -0.73 -10.55 -5.98
C LYS A 162 -1.61 -11.57 -6.70
N ASN A 163 -2.39 -12.36 -5.97
CA ASN A 163 -3.34 -13.32 -6.54
C ASN A 163 -4.49 -12.67 -7.32
N LEU A 164 -4.80 -11.41 -7.01
CA LEU A 164 -5.74 -10.54 -7.72
C LEU A 164 -5.10 -9.77 -8.88
N ASN A 165 -3.87 -10.15 -9.28
CA ASN A 165 -3.10 -9.56 -10.37
C ASN A 165 -2.66 -8.10 -10.13
N PHE A 166 -2.55 -7.67 -8.88
CA PHE A 166 -1.87 -6.41 -8.57
C PHE A 166 -0.36 -6.63 -8.49
N GLU A 167 0.39 -5.62 -8.94
CA GLU A 167 1.78 -5.49 -8.51
C GLU A 167 1.81 -5.19 -7.01
N VAL A 168 2.73 -5.85 -6.29
CA VAL A 168 2.94 -5.66 -4.84
C VAL A 168 4.41 -5.35 -4.58
N PRO A 169 4.74 -4.61 -3.51
CA PRO A 169 6.12 -4.23 -3.22
C PRO A 169 6.98 -5.47 -2.93
N HIS A 170 8.25 -5.42 -3.34
CA HIS A 170 9.24 -6.38 -2.83
C HIS A 170 9.35 -6.26 -1.31
N THR A 171 9.39 -7.39 -0.62
CA THR A 171 9.42 -7.46 0.85
C THR A 171 10.65 -8.17 1.37
N GLN A 172 11.27 -7.60 2.40
CA GLN A 172 12.23 -8.30 3.27
C GLN A 172 11.60 -8.49 4.66
N PHE A 173 12.16 -9.39 5.46
CA PHE A 173 11.66 -9.69 6.80
C PHE A 173 12.79 -9.69 7.83
N THR A 174 12.47 -9.27 9.05
CA THR A 174 13.32 -9.50 10.21
C THR A 174 12.49 -9.62 11.48
N ASN A 175 13.02 -10.34 12.45
CA ASN A 175 12.53 -10.36 13.83
C ASN A 175 13.48 -9.61 14.78
N TYR A 176 14.62 -9.12 14.27
CA TYR A 176 15.69 -8.52 15.05
C TYR A 176 15.82 -7.04 14.71
N ILE A 177 15.70 -6.20 15.73
CA ILE A 177 15.85 -4.75 15.60
C ILE A 177 17.25 -4.38 15.06
N SER A 178 18.28 -5.15 15.42
CA SER A 178 19.66 -4.97 14.95
C SER A 178 19.78 -5.02 13.42
N ASP A 179 18.91 -5.75 12.73
CA ASP A 179 19.00 -5.91 11.28
C ASP A 179 18.55 -4.65 10.53
N ILE A 180 17.82 -3.75 11.19
CA ILE A 180 17.23 -2.58 10.54
C ILE A 180 18.31 -1.68 9.92
N GLU A 181 19.44 -1.46 10.60
CA GLU A 181 20.54 -0.66 10.06
C GLU A 181 21.26 -1.38 8.92
N ILE A 182 21.34 -2.73 8.96
CA ILE A 182 21.87 -3.53 7.85
C ILE A 182 21.01 -3.34 6.61
N PHE A 183 19.68 -3.45 6.73
CA PHE A 183 18.77 -3.22 5.60
C PHE A 183 18.84 -1.78 5.10
N ARG A 184 18.96 -0.80 6.00
CA ARG A 184 19.15 0.60 5.62
C ARG A 184 20.42 0.79 4.80
N GLN A 185 21.52 0.17 5.20
CA GLN A 185 22.77 0.22 4.44
C GLN A 185 22.64 -0.52 3.10
N CYS A 186 22.03 -1.71 3.06
CA CYS A 186 21.75 -2.41 1.81
C CYS A 186 20.91 -1.58 0.84
N TRP A 187 19.95 -0.80 1.34
CA TRP A 187 19.17 0.11 0.50
C TRP A 187 20.01 1.29 -0.01
N LYS A 188 20.82 1.92 0.85
CA LYS A 188 21.75 3.00 0.44
C LYS A 188 22.75 2.52 -0.62
N ASP A 189 23.22 1.28 -0.50
CA ASP A 189 24.11 0.63 -1.47
C ASP A 189 23.39 0.19 -2.76
N GLY A 190 22.06 0.36 -2.86
CA GLY A 190 21.27 -0.06 -4.01
C GLY A 190 21.14 -1.58 -4.19
N LYS A 191 21.42 -2.37 -3.14
CA LYS A 191 21.34 -3.85 -3.15
C LYS A 191 19.90 -4.36 -3.04
N ILE A 192 19.02 -3.57 -2.44
CA ILE A 192 17.59 -3.88 -2.32
C ILE A 192 16.74 -2.78 -2.95
N PHE A 193 15.56 -3.17 -3.44
CA PHE A 193 14.52 -2.26 -3.95
C PHE A 193 14.89 -1.40 -5.17
N LYS A 194 15.97 -1.73 -5.88
CA LYS A 194 16.43 -1.04 -7.10
C LYS A 194 15.40 -1.01 -8.24
N SER A 195 14.40 -1.88 -8.22
CA SER A 195 13.31 -1.89 -9.21
C SER A 195 12.30 -0.75 -9.03
N TYR A 196 12.41 0.05 -7.97
CA TYR A 196 11.46 1.10 -7.63
C TYR A 196 12.16 2.45 -7.44
N PRO A 197 11.52 3.57 -7.81
CA PRO A 197 11.97 4.88 -7.38
C PRO A 197 11.71 5.02 -5.88
N THR A 198 12.74 4.91 -5.04
CA THR A 198 12.60 4.92 -3.57
C THR A 198 13.31 6.09 -2.91
N ASN A 199 12.79 6.55 -1.78
CA ASN A 199 13.45 7.52 -0.90
C ASN A 199 13.59 7.01 0.55
N GLY A 200 13.63 5.69 0.71
CA GLY A 200 13.81 5.02 1.99
C GLY A 200 13.16 3.64 2.02
N ILE A 201 12.99 3.14 3.24
CA ILE A 201 12.32 1.88 3.56
C ILE A 201 11.12 2.17 4.46
N VAL A 202 10.03 1.44 4.26
CA VAL A 202 8.89 1.40 5.16
C VAL A 202 8.99 0.13 6.00
N LEU A 203 9.07 0.30 7.31
CA LEU A 203 8.95 -0.77 8.30
C LEU A 203 7.48 -0.94 8.66
N LYS A 204 6.96 -2.16 8.64
CA LYS A 204 5.59 -2.49 9.02
C LYS A 204 5.56 -3.69 9.94
N ILE A 205 4.75 -3.62 10.99
CA ILE A 205 4.45 -4.79 11.82
C ILE A 205 3.59 -5.77 11.01
N ASN A 206 4.01 -7.03 10.88
CA ASN A 206 3.26 -8.01 10.09
C ASN A 206 1.90 -8.36 10.73
N SER A 207 1.88 -8.52 12.06
CA SER A 207 0.71 -9.03 12.78
C SER A 207 -0.47 -8.04 12.77
N ARG A 208 -1.59 -8.45 12.19
CA ARG A 208 -2.83 -7.65 12.16
C ARG A 208 -3.39 -7.37 13.55
N LYS A 209 -3.28 -8.35 14.47
CA LYS A 209 -3.71 -8.20 15.86
C LYS A 209 -2.92 -7.08 16.56
N LEU A 210 -1.60 -7.03 16.33
CA LEU A 210 -0.74 -5.98 16.89
C LEU A 210 -1.03 -4.62 16.24
N GLN A 211 -1.23 -4.56 14.92
CA GLN A 211 -1.63 -3.33 14.23
C GLN A 211 -2.92 -2.73 14.83
N LYS A 212 -3.95 -3.58 15.05
CA LYS A 212 -5.22 -3.16 15.68
C LYS A 212 -5.02 -2.65 17.11
N ARG A 213 -4.14 -3.30 17.89
CA ARG A 213 -3.83 -2.90 19.27
C ARG A 213 -3.10 -1.56 19.35
N LEU A 214 -2.12 -1.34 18.47
CA LEU A 214 -1.36 -0.07 18.41
C LEU A 214 -2.20 1.08 17.84
N GLY A 215 -3.14 0.74 16.97
CA GLY A 215 -4.09 1.68 16.39
C GLY A 215 -3.42 2.74 15.52
N GLU A 216 -4.17 3.81 15.33
CA GLU A 216 -3.86 4.91 14.44
C GLU A 216 -4.39 6.19 15.09
N ASN A 217 -3.75 7.33 14.81
CA ASN A 217 -4.30 8.64 15.13
C ASN A 217 -4.76 9.34 13.83
N ASN A 218 -5.22 10.59 13.90
CA ASN A 218 -5.72 11.33 12.74
C ASN A 218 -4.67 11.60 11.65
N LEU A 219 -3.38 11.40 11.95
CA LEU A 219 -2.25 11.76 11.09
C LEU A 219 -1.43 10.54 10.63
N SER A 220 -1.24 9.55 11.51
CA SER A 220 -0.33 8.44 11.28
C SER A 220 -0.76 7.11 11.89
N SER A 221 -0.29 6.03 11.27
CA SER A 221 -0.40 4.68 11.80
C SER A 221 0.75 4.41 12.78
N HIS A 222 0.46 3.93 13.98
CA HIS A 222 1.51 3.61 14.97
C HIS A 222 2.24 2.29 14.69
N TRP A 223 1.75 1.51 13.73
CA TRP A 223 2.28 0.18 13.37
C TRP A 223 3.20 0.20 12.14
N ALA A 224 3.48 1.38 11.58
CA ALA A 224 4.38 1.55 10.44
C ALA A 224 5.28 2.78 10.58
N TYR A 225 6.52 2.67 10.11
CA TYR A 225 7.55 3.69 10.27
C TYR A 225 8.38 3.86 9.00
N ALA A 226 8.80 5.08 8.68
CA ALA A 226 9.67 5.36 7.53
C ALA A 226 11.10 5.62 7.98
N ILE A 227 12.06 4.91 7.39
CA ILE A 227 13.49 5.19 7.54
C ILE A 227 14.08 5.62 6.19
N ASN A 228 15.04 6.56 6.23
CA ASN A 228 15.79 7.06 5.08
C ASN A 228 17.29 6.97 5.39
#